data_AF-A0A958YCM1-F1
#
_entry.id   AF-A0A958YCM1-F1
#
_cell.length_a   1.000
_cell.length_b   1.000
_cell.length_c   1.000
_cell.angle_alpha   90.00
_cell.angle_beta   90.00
_cell.angle_gamma   90.00
#
_symmetry.space_group_name_H-M   'P 1'
#
loop_
_entity.id
_entity.type
_entity.pdbx_description
1 polymer ?
#
loop_
_entity_poly.entity_id
_entity_poly.type
_entity_poly.pdbx_seq_one_letter_code
_entity_poly.pdbx_strand_id
1 'polypeptide(L)'
;MQLVFATNNRNKLKEVQALVLEPIQLLSLEDIDCLEDIPETQLTIEGNAIQKIEYLKKHYNIDGFADDTGLEVKALHGEPGVFSARYA
;
A
#
# COMPACT_ATOMS: atom_id res chain seq x y z
N MET A 1 -14.52 3.03 13.75
CA MET A 1 -13.09 2.63 13.82
C MET A 1 -12.39 3.28 12.64
N GLN A 2 -11.26 3.96 12.87
CA GLN A 2 -10.46 4.55 11.77
C GLN A 2 -9.40 3.55 11.33
N LEU A 3 -9.24 3.40 10.01
CA LEU A 3 -8.26 2.49 9.44
C LEU A 3 -7.59 3.18 8.25
N VAL A 4 -6.25 3.25 8.26
CA VAL A 4 -5.51 3.85 7.15
C VAL A 4 -5.25 2.82 6.06
N PHE A 5 -5.50 3.19 4.81
CA PHE A 5 -5.03 2.44 3.66
C PHE A 5 -3.74 3.07 3.12
N ALA A 6 -2.61 2.39 3.32
CA ALA A 6 -1.29 2.87 2.93
C ALA A 6 -1.03 2.71 1.42
N THR A 7 -1.74 3.51 0.61
CA THR A 7 -1.57 3.51 -0.85
C THR A 7 -1.55 4.94 -1.41
N ASN A 8 -0.64 5.18 -2.36
CA ASN A 8 -0.63 6.40 -3.18
C ASN A 8 -1.55 6.27 -4.41
N ASN A 9 -2.17 5.09 -4.63
CA ASN A 9 -3.08 4.87 -5.74
C ASN A 9 -4.51 5.29 -5.39
N ARG A 10 -4.90 6.49 -5.85
CA ARG A 10 -6.24 7.07 -5.64
C ARG A 10 -7.38 6.22 -6.20
N ASN A 11 -7.15 5.40 -7.23
CA ASN A 11 -8.18 4.51 -7.78
C ASN A 11 -8.41 3.32 -6.84
N LYS A 12 -7.35 2.69 -6.33
CA LYS A 12 -7.46 1.62 -5.32
C LYS A 12 -8.18 2.10 -4.06
N LEU A 13 -7.85 3.31 -3.59
CA LEU A 13 -8.53 3.90 -2.44
C LEU A 13 -10.04 3.98 -2.67
N LYS A 14 -10.47 4.50 -3.83
CA LYS A 14 -11.90 4.58 -4.19
C LYS A 14 -12.56 3.21 -4.27
N GLU A 15 -11.90 2.23 -4.87
CA GLU A 15 -12.41 0.86 -4.97
C GLU A 15 -12.61 0.24 -3.58
N VAL A 16 -11.62 0.32 -2.71
CA VAL A 16 -11.71 -0.23 -1.35
C VAL A 16 -12.71 0.54 -0.49
N GLN A 17 -12.77 1.86 -0.64
CA GLN A 17 -13.75 2.69 0.07
C GLN A 17 -15.19 2.31 -0.29
N ALA A 18 -15.45 1.89 -1.53
CA ALA A 18 -16.77 1.39 -1.94
C ALA A 18 -17.12 0.01 -1.34
N LEU A 19 -16.12 -0.75 -0.90
CA LEU A 19 -16.30 -2.09 -0.30
C LEU A 19 -16.37 -2.04 1.24
N VAL A 20 -15.81 -0.99 1.85
CA VAL A 20 -15.79 -0.82 3.31
C VAL A 20 -17.18 -0.42 3.79
N LEU A 21 -17.68 -1.14 4.80
CA LEU A 21 -18.96 -0.87 5.44
C LEU A 21 -18.76 -0.17 6.79
N GLU A 22 -19.81 0.50 7.26
CA GLU A 22 -19.85 1.03 8.63
C GLU A 22 -19.64 -0.09 9.67
N PRO A 23 -19.00 0.20 10.82
CA PRO A 23 -18.59 1.52 11.33
C PRO A 23 -17.12 1.87 11.01
N ILE A 24 -16.56 1.35 9.91
CA ILE A 24 -15.17 1.61 9.53
C ILE A 24 -15.07 2.88 8.68
N GLN A 25 -14.26 3.83 9.12
CA GLN A 25 -13.87 5.01 8.35
C GLN A 25 -12.48 4.73 7.75
N LEU A 26 -12.44 4.64 6.43
CA LEU A 26 -11.18 4.49 5.70
C LEU A 26 -10.51 5.86 5.55
N LEU A 27 -9.23 5.94 5.95
CA LEU A 27 -8.39 7.13 5.81
C LEU A 27 -7.29 6.87 4.76
N SER A 28 -6.95 7.90 4.00
CA SER A 28 -5.82 7.93 3.09
C SER A 28 -4.53 8.38 3.80
N LEU A 29 -3.40 8.32 3.10
CA LEU A 29 -2.14 8.89 3.57
C LEU A 29 -2.21 10.43 3.72
N GLU A 30 -2.94 11.09 2.82
CA GLU A 30 -3.17 12.54 2.89
C GLU A 30 -3.98 12.92 4.14
N ASP A 31 -4.96 12.09 4.55
CA ASP A 31 -5.80 12.35 5.74
C ASP A 31 -5.02 12.30 7.07
N ILE A 32 -3.83 11.68 7.08
CA ILE A 32 -2.95 11.59 8.25
C ILE A 32 -1.70 12.48 8.12
N ASP A 33 -1.71 13.44 7.19
CA ASP A 33 -0.58 14.32 6.86
C ASP A 33 0.70 13.55 6.47
N CYS A 34 0.56 12.34 5.91
CA CYS A 34 1.66 11.58 5.31
C CYS A 34 1.82 11.99 3.85
N LEU A 35 2.65 13.01 3.62
CA LEU A 35 2.91 13.59 2.29
C LEU A 35 4.23 13.11 1.67
N GLU A 36 5.00 12.31 2.41
CA GLU A 36 6.25 11.72 1.93
C GLU A 36 6.03 10.35 1.28
N ASP A 37 6.92 9.98 0.37
CA ASP A 37 6.89 8.65 -0.21
C ASP A 37 7.38 7.62 0.82
N ILE A 38 6.50 6.67 1.14
CA ILE A 38 6.84 5.55 2.03
C ILE A 38 7.87 4.65 1.32
N PRO A 39 8.99 4.30 1.96
CA PRO A 39 10.00 3.45 1.34
C PRO A 39 9.47 2.06 0.96
N GLU A 40 9.73 1.65 -0.28
CA GLU A 40 9.46 0.31 -0.82
C GLU A 40 10.79 -0.33 -1.29
N THR A 41 11.55 -0.84 -0.33
CA THR A 41 12.91 -1.34 -0.54
C THR A 41 13.01 -2.85 -0.50
N GLN A 42 11.90 -3.56 -0.30
CA GLN A 42 11.90 -5.02 -0.25
C GLN A 42 11.89 -5.62 -1.66
N LEU A 43 12.39 -6.85 -1.77
CA LEU A 43 12.45 -7.59 -3.04
C LEU A 43 11.16 -8.35 -3.35
N THR A 44 10.19 -8.34 -2.43
CA THR A 44 8.91 -9.03 -2.57
C THR A 44 7.76 -8.07 -2.37
N ILE A 45 6.66 -8.34 -3.07
CA ILE A 45 5.41 -7.58 -2.98
C ILE A 45 4.90 -7.58 -1.51
N GLU A 46 4.91 -8.76 -0.89
CA GLU A 46 4.57 -8.92 0.54
C GLU A 46 5.45 -8.06 1.45
N GLY A 47 6.77 -8.05 1.19
CA GLY A 47 7.72 -7.27 1.99
C GLY A 47 7.44 -5.77 1.91
N ASN A 48 7.14 -5.24 0.73
CA ASN A 48 6.80 -3.82 0.56
C ASN A 48 5.48 -3.48 1.27
N ALA A 49 4.48 -4.36 1.21
CA ALA A 49 3.23 -4.17 1.93
C ALA A 49 3.45 -4.11 3.46
N ILE A 50 4.27 -5.02 4.02
CA ILE A 50 4.64 -5.03 5.44
C ILE A 50 5.42 -3.75 5.79
N GLN A 51 6.42 -3.38 4.99
CA GLN A 51 7.25 -2.19 5.21
C GLN A 51 6.40 -0.92 5.30
N LYS A 52 5.37 -0.81 4.46
CA LYS A 52 4.43 0.33 4.52
C LYS A 52 3.69 0.42 5.86
N ILE A 53 3.26 -0.71 6.42
CA ILE A 53 2.57 -0.74 7.70
C ILE A 53 3.48 -0.48 8.88
N GLU A 54 4.67 -1.06 8.88
CA GLU A 54 5.67 -0.77 9.91
C GLU A 54 6.04 0.72 9.92
N TYR A 55 6.15 1.32 8.73
CA TYR A 55 6.39 2.75 8.59
C TYR A 55 5.26 3.57 9.22
N LEU A 56 4.01 3.31 8.85
CA LEU A 56 2.86 4.01 9.43
C LEU A 56 2.77 3.86 10.95
N LYS A 57 2.98 2.64 11.45
CA LYS A 57 2.93 2.37 12.90
C LYS A 57 4.02 3.14 13.64
N LYS A 58 5.23 3.20 13.08
CA LYS A 58 6.38 3.87 13.70
C LYS A 58 6.28 5.40 13.65
N HIS A 59 5.79 5.97 12.56
CA HIS A 59 5.82 7.42 12.33
C HIS A 59 4.54 8.12 12.78
N TYR A 60 3.38 7.44 12.66
CA TYR A 60 2.07 8.03 12.94
C TYR A 60 1.35 7.35 14.10
N ASN A 61 1.80 6.17 14.54
CA ASN A 61 1.16 5.36 15.60
C ASN A 61 -0.32 5.02 15.30
N ILE A 62 -0.64 4.83 14.02
CA ILE A 62 -1.99 4.50 13.55
C ILE A 62 -1.99 3.07 13.00
N ASP A 63 -3.14 2.40 13.14
CA ASP A 63 -3.37 1.09 12.54
C ASP A 63 -3.85 1.24 11.09
N GLY A 64 -3.34 0.37 10.22
CA GLY A 64 -3.65 0.41 8.80
C GLY A 64 -3.39 -0.91 8.12
N PHE A 65 -3.76 -0.96 6.84
CA PHE A 65 -3.41 -2.03 5.93
C PHE A 65 -2.82 -1.43 4.66
N ALA A 66 -2.00 -2.22 3.98
CA ALA A 66 -1.32 -1.82 2.78
C ALA A 66 -1.56 -2.87 1.71
N ASP A 67 -1.48 -2.43 0.47
CA ASP A 67 -1.46 -3.29 -0.69
C ASP A 67 -0.22 -2.93 -1.50
N ASP A 68 0.47 -3.95 -2.01
CA ASP A 68 1.47 -3.78 -3.04
C ASP A 68 1.11 -4.71 -4.20
N THR A 69 1.37 -4.27 -5.42
CA THR A 69 0.96 -5.01 -6.62
C THR A 69 2.07 -5.02 -7.64
N GLY A 70 2.31 -6.21 -8.19
CA GLY A 70 3.19 -6.42 -9.32
C GLY A 70 2.65 -7.49 -10.27
N LEU A 71 3.17 -7.50 -11.48
CA LEU A 71 3.02 -8.55 -12.47
C LEU A 71 4.15 -9.55 -12.29
N GLU A 72 3.81 -10.82 -12.15
CA GLU A 72 4.78 -11.91 -12.13
C GLU A 72 4.58 -12.81 -13.35
N VAL A 73 5.57 -12.84 -14.24
CA VAL A 73 5.51 -13.68 -15.45
C VAL A 73 6.37 -14.92 -15.25
N LYS A 74 5.72 -16.10 -15.24
CA LYS A 74 6.42 -17.39 -15.04
C LYS A 74 7.55 -17.63 -16.05
N ALA A 75 7.35 -17.25 -17.31
CA ALA A 75 8.36 -17.39 -18.35
C ALA A 75 9.57 -16.46 -18.18
N LEU A 76 9.41 -15.39 -17.38
CA LEU A 76 10.47 -14.45 -17.01
C LEU A 76 10.90 -14.67 -15.54
N HIS A 77 10.75 -15.89 -15.03
CA HIS A 77 11.14 -16.23 -13.65
C HIS A 77 10.52 -15.33 -12.56
N GLY A 78 9.31 -14.82 -12.80
CA GLY A 78 8.59 -13.95 -11.86
C GLY A 78 8.81 -12.45 -12.09
N GLU A 79 9.64 -12.04 -13.06
CA GLU A 79 9.75 -10.64 -13.44
C GLU A 79 8.46 -10.13 -14.11
N PRO A 80 8.15 -8.82 -14.00
CA PRO A 80 8.91 -7.77 -13.30
C PRO A 80 8.75 -7.73 -11.76
N GLY A 81 7.77 -8.41 -11.18
CA GLY A 81 7.53 -8.43 -9.73
C GLY A 81 7.36 -7.03 -9.15
N VAL A 82 8.11 -6.71 -8.09
CA VAL A 82 8.10 -5.37 -7.45
C VAL A 82 8.53 -4.22 -8.38
N PHE A 83 9.14 -4.50 -9.53
CA PHE A 83 9.56 -3.49 -10.50
C PHE A 83 8.49 -3.17 -11.54
N SER A 84 7.30 -3.74 -11.42
CA SER A 84 6.21 -3.64 -12.41
C SER A 84 5.91 -2.21 -12.86
N ALA A 85 5.89 -1.26 -11.92
CA ALA A 85 5.58 0.14 -12.22
C ALA A 85 6.71 0.87 -12.99
N ARG A 86 7.93 0.31 -13.03
CA ARG A 86 9.16 0.95 -13.55
C ARG A 86 10.04 0.03 -14.40
N TYR A 87 9.43 -0.97 -15.04
CA TYR A 87 10.19 -2.03 -15.75
C TYR A 87 10.69 -1.62 -17.14
N ALA A 88 10.27 -0.46 -17.67
CA ALA A 88 10.59 0.02 -19.03
C ALA A 88 11.49 1.26 -19.00
#